data_AF-A0A0G9L515-F1
#
_entry.id   AF-A0A0G9L515-F1
#
_cell.length_a   1.000
_cell.length_b   1.000
_cell.length_c   1.000
_cell.angle_alpha   90.00
_cell.angle_beta   90.00
_cell.angle_gamma   90.00
#
_symmetry.space_group_name_H-M   'P 1'
#
loop_
_entity.id
_entity.type
_entity.pdbx_description
1 polymer ?
#
loop_
_entity_poly.entity_id
_entity_poly.type
_entity_poly.pdbx_seq_one_letter_code
_entity_poly.pdbx_strand_id
1 'polypeptide(L)'
;MSLDLLIPFGILLILVIYLIYTRTKFEKDIVTLYEDKFDNWKKNSFVNIEKKSHKELVGLIFRKDDKINIELLDENAQYLIKKGKFEIKNIRDEKDE
;
A
#
# COMPACT_ATOMS: atom_id res chain seq x y z
N MET A 1 46.40 1.37 -49.10
CA MET A 1 45.32 0.38 -49.35
C MET A 1 44.93 -0.43 -48.11
N SER A 2 45.85 -1.10 -47.39
CA SER A 2 45.50 -1.83 -46.14
C SER A 2 45.17 -0.89 -44.96
N LEU A 3 45.99 0.14 -44.73
CA LEU A 3 45.77 1.15 -43.70
C LEU A 3 44.49 1.99 -43.93
N ASP A 4 44.18 2.30 -45.20
CA ASP A 4 43.00 3.10 -45.57
C ASP A 4 41.68 2.40 -45.27
N LEU A 5 41.66 1.06 -45.22
CA LEU A 5 40.48 0.28 -44.86
C LEU A 5 40.43 -0.05 -43.36
N LEU A 6 41.60 -0.17 -42.71
CA LEU A 6 41.73 -0.50 -41.29
C LEU A 6 41.31 0.66 -40.38
N ILE A 7 41.56 1.91 -40.76
CA ILE A 7 41.15 3.10 -40.00
C ILE A 7 39.61 3.22 -39.94
N PRO A 8 38.85 3.18 -41.06
CA PRO A 8 37.39 3.16 -41.03
C PRO A 8 36.82 1.97 -40.26
N PHE A 9 37.42 0.79 -40.42
CA PHE A 9 36.99 -0.42 -39.72
C PHE A 9 37.20 -0.31 -38.19
N GLY A 10 38.33 0.25 -37.75
CA GLY A 10 38.60 0.48 -36.33
C GLY A 10 37.62 1.47 -35.70
N ILE A 11 37.30 2.56 -36.40
CA ILE A 11 36.30 3.54 -35.95
C ILE A 11 34.92 2.87 -35.83
N LEU A 12 34.54 2.04 -36.81
CA LEU A 12 33.29 1.29 -36.78
C LEU A 12 33.24 0.33 -35.59
N LEU A 13 34.33 -0.40 -35.33
CA LEU A 13 34.41 -1.33 -34.21
C LEU A 13 34.23 -0.62 -32.87
N ILE A 14 34.89 0.53 -32.69
CA ILE A 14 34.79 1.35 -31.48
C ILE A 14 33.35 1.86 -31.29
N LEU A 15 32.71 2.32 -32.38
CA LEU A 15 31.31 2.76 -32.34
C LEU A 15 30.35 1.64 -31.93
N VAL A 16 30.54 0.43 -32.47
CA VAL A 16 29.70 -0.73 -32.12
C VAL A 16 29.84 -1.07 -30.64
N ILE A 17 31.07 -1.13 -30.12
CA ILE A 17 31.33 -1.39 -28.70
C ILE A 17 30.69 -0.30 -27.83
N TYR A 18 30.83 0.97 -28.21
CA TYR A 18 30.24 2.10 -27.51
C TYR A 18 28.70 2.05 -27.49
N LEU A 19 28.07 1.67 -28.61
CA LEU A 19 26.62 1.55 -28.73
C LEU A 19 26.07 0.43 -27.86
N ILE A 20 26.73 -0.73 -27.84
CA ILE A 20 26.35 -1.86 -26.99
C ILE A 20 26.46 -1.45 -25.51
N TYR A 21 27.58 -0.84 -25.13
CA TYR A 21 27.79 -0.40 -23.75
C TYR A 21 26.75 0.62 -23.30
N THR A 22 26.49 1.65 -24.12
CA THR A 22 25.50 2.68 -23.84
C THR A 22 24.11 2.09 -23.69
N ARG A 23 23.72 1.14 -24.54
CA ARG A 23 22.43 0.46 -24.45
C ARG A 23 22.30 -0.33 -23.15
N THR A 24 23.29 -1.14 -22.80
CA THR A 24 23.27 -1.93 -21.56
C THR A 24 23.21 -1.03 -20.31
N LYS A 25 23.90 0.12 -20.35
CA LYS A 25 23.84 1.10 -19.26
C LYS A 25 22.44 1.72 -19.14
N PHE A 26 21.85 2.14 -20.26
CA PHE A 26 20.52 2.74 -20.29
C PHE A 26 19.44 1.78 -19.79
N GLU A 27 19.48 0.50 -20.19
CA GLU A 27 18.54 -0.52 -19.71
C GLU A 27 18.59 -0.66 -18.19
N LYS A 28 19.80 -0.67 -17.60
CA LYS A 28 19.98 -0.72 -16.14
C LYS A 28 19.49 0.54 -15.46
N ASP A 29 19.87 1.72 -15.97
CA ASP A 29 19.49 3.01 -15.39
C ASP A 29 17.96 3.19 -15.37
N ILE A 30 17.26 2.72 -16.41
CA ILE A 30 15.80 2.76 -16.49
C ILE A 30 15.16 1.82 -15.46
N VAL A 31 15.65 0.58 -15.33
CA VAL A 31 15.13 -0.36 -14.33
C VAL A 31 15.28 0.22 -12.92
N THR A 32 16.48 0.70 -12.58
CA THR A 32 16.73 1.35 -11.28
C THR A 32 15.81 2.55 -11.06
N LEU A 33 15.61 3.39 -12.08
CA LEU A 33 14.69 4.54 -11.99
C LEU A 33 13.26 4.12 -11.67
N TYR A 34 12.76 3.04 -12.29
CA TYR A 34 11.41 2.54 -12.01
C TYR A 34 11.31 1.90 -10.63
N GLU A 35 12.33 1.17 -10.18
CA GLU A 35 12.40 0.63 -8.81
C GLU A 35 12.40 1.76 -7.77
N ASP A 36 13.23 2.79 -7.96
CA ASP A 36 13.28 3.97 -7.08
C ASP A 36 11.93 4.70 -7.04
N LYS A 37 11.28 4.87 -8.20
CA LYS A 37 9.94 5.45 -8.27
C LYS A 37 8.91 4.59 -7.56
N PHE A 38 9.00 3.27 -7.67
CA PHE A 38 8.08 2.36 -7.00
C PHE A 38 8.27 2.36 -5.48
N ASP A 39 9.50 2.39 -4.99
CA ASP A 39 9.77 2.46 -3.56
C ASP A 39 9.42 3.83 -2.97
N ASN A 40 9.68 4.92 -3.71
CA ASN A 40 9.19 6.24 -3.34
C ASN A 40 7.66 6.29 -3.35
N TRP A 41 7.01 5.64 -4.33
CA TRP A 41 5.56 5.48 -4.31
C TRP A 41 5.14 4.73 -3.05
N LYS A 42 5.67 3.55 -2.69
CA LYS A 42 5.30 2.84 -1.46
C LYS A 42 5.42 3.72 -0.20
N LYS A 43 6.53 4.45 -0.06
CA LYS A 43 6.79 5.32 1.09
C LYS A 43 5.76 6.45 1.21
N ASN A 44 5.36 7.03 0.07
CA ASN A 44 4.41 8.14 0.02
C ASN A 44 2.95 7.69 -0.18
N SER A 45 2.73 6.42 -0.50
CA SER A 45 1.42 5.79 -0.76
C SER A 45 0.86 5.06 0.44
N PHE A 46 1.39 5.35 1.63
CA PHE A 46 0.50 5.57 2.77
C PHE A 46 -0.37 6.80 2.50
N VAL A 47 -1.13 6.73 1.39
CA VAL A 47 -2.47 7.29 1.33
C VAL A 47 -3.07 6.88 2.64
N ASN A 48 -3.39 7.90 3.41
CA ASN A 48 -4.35 7.86 4.47
C ASN A 48 -5.56 7.07 3.93
N ILE A 49 -5.48 5.74 4.02
CA ILE A 49 -6.65 4.90 4.05
C ILE A 49 -7.26 5.40 5.34
N GLU A 50 -8.05 6.48 5.23
CA GLU A 50 -9.00 6.83 6.24
C GLU A 50 -9.58 5.49 6.60
N LYS A 51 -9.25 5.02 7.80
CA LYS A 51 -9.89 3.83 8.36
C LYS A 51 -11.35 4.20 8.32
N LYS A 52 -12.04 3.85 7.23
CA LYS A 52 -13.48 3.90 7.19
C LYS A 52 -13.85 3.04 8.38
N SER A 53 -14.35 3.70 9.41
CA SER A 53 -14.74 3.07 10.65
C SER A 53 -15.96 2.25 10.31
N HIS A 54 -15.73 1.03 9.80
CA HIS A 54 -16.80 0.11 9.51
C HIS A 54 -17.39 -0.36 10.84
N LYS A 55 -18.70 -0.58 10.87
CA LYS A 55 -19.36 -1.17 12.04
C LYS A 55 -18.83 -2.60 12.19
N GLU A 56 -18.12 -2.87 13.27
CA GLU A 56 -17.61 -4.21 13.61
C GLU A 56 -18.41 -4.81 14.78
N LEU A 57 -18.68 -6.11 14.71
CA LEU A 57 -19.35 -6.83 15.79
C LEU A 57 -18.32 -7.16 16.88
N VAL A 58 -18.36 -6.40 17.97
CA VAL A 58 -17.42 -6.56 19.09
C VAL A 58 -17.97 -7.40 20.25
N GLY A 59 -19.27 -7.71 20.23
CA GLY A 59 -19.94 -8.50 21.26
C GLY A 59 -21.45 -8.54 21.10
N LEU A 60 -22.11 -9.33 21.95
CA LEU A 60 -23.56 -9.49 22.00
C LEU A 60 -24.11 -8.98 23.33
N ILE A 61 -25.30 -8.39 23.30
CA ILE A 61 -25.97 -7.84 24.48
C ILE A 61 -27.25 -8.63 24.74
N PHE A 62 -27.39 -9.16 25.95
CA PHE A 62 -28.52 -10.00 26.35
C PHE A 62 -29.14 -9.49 27.66
N ARG A 63 -30.46 -9.68 27.83
CA ARG A 63 -31.13 -9.53 29.12
C ARG A 63 -31.29 -10.90 29.76
N LYS A 64 -30.75 -11.07 30.97
CA LYS A 64 -30.90 -12.29 31.76
C LYS A 64 -30.98 -11.94 33.24
N ASP A 65 -31.96 -12.49 33.95
CA ASP A 65 -32.16 -12.31 35.39
C ASP A 65 -32.19 -10.83 35.81
N ASP A 66 -32.95 -10.03 35.06
CA ASP A 66 -33.12 -8.58 35.21
C ASP A 66 -31.83 -7.73 35.04
N LYS A 67 -30.73 -8.35 34.60
CA LYS A 67 -29.47 -7.69 34.30
C LYS A 67 -29.17 -7.73 32.80
N ILE A 68 -28.48 -6.69 32.32
CA ILE A 68 -27.91 -6.67 30.98
C ILE A 68 -26.54 -7.36 31.06
N ASN A 69 -26.36 -8.40 30.27
CA ASN A 69 -25.12 -9.15 30.12
C ASN A 69 -24.52 -8.82 28.75
N ILE A 70 -23.21 -8.59 28.72
CA ILE A 70 -22.47 -8.30 27.50
C ILE A 70 -21.42 -9.40 27.32
N GLU A 71 -21.56 -10.18 26.25
CA GLU A 71 -20.61 -11.22 25.87
C GLU A 71 -19.66 -10.65 24.81
N LEU A 72 -18.38 -10.52 25.15
CA LEU A 72 -17.37 -9.87 24.32
C LEU A 72 -16.67 -10.87 23.41
N LEU A 73 -16.51 -10.50 22.14
CA LEU A 73 -15.74 -11.25 21.15
C LEU A 73 -14.30 -10.69 21.03
N ASP A 74 -14.12 -9.40 21.33
CA ASP A 74 -12.83 -8.71 21.33
C ASP A 74 -12.55 -8.08 22.71
N GLU A 75 -11.36 -8.34 23.25
CA GLU A 75 -10.90 -7.82 24.54
C GLU A 75 -10.73 -6.28 24.51
N ASN A 76 -10.41 -5.69 23.36
CA ASN A 76 -10.23 -4.24 23.24
C ASN A 76 -11.54 -3.48 23.47
N ALA A 77 -12.68 -4.09 23.10
CA ALA A 77 -13.99 -3.52 23.35
C ALA A 77 -14.33 -3.45 24.85
N GLN A 78 -13.76 -4.34 25.67
CA GLN A 78 -13.94 -4.30 27.13
C GLN A 78 -13.50 -2.96 27.71
N TYR A 79 -12.39 -2.41 27.23
CA TYR A 79 -11.86 -1.14 27.70
C TYR A 79 -12.79 0.03 27.36
N LEU A 80 -13.34 0.07 26.15
CA LEU A 80 -14.25 1.12 25.70
C LEU A 80 -15.57 1.08 26.47
N ILE A 81 -16.11 -0.11 26.70
CA ILE A 81 -17.35 -0.33 27.46
C ILE A 81 -17.16 0.05 28.93
N LYS A 82 -16.05 -0.37 29.56
CA LYS A 82 -15.71 0.03 30.94
C LYS A 82 -15.55 1.55 31.10
N LYS A 83 -15.08 2.23 30.06
CA LYS A 83 -14.96 3.69 30.02
C LYS A 83 -16.26 4.42 29.69
N GLY A 84 -17.37 3.72 29.45
CA GLY A 84 -18.65 4.32 29.08
C GLY A 84 -18.66 4.96 27.70
N LYS A 85 -17.74 4.58 26.80
CA LYS A 85 -17.66 5.11 25.44
C LYS A 85 -18.55 4.30 24.48
N PHE A 86 -19.86 4.36 24.67
CA PHE A 86 -20.83 3.70 23.79
C PHE A 86 -22.06 4.58 23.57
N GLU A 87 -22.76 4.35 22.46
CA GLU A 87 -24.00 5.02 22.09
C GLU A 87 -25.11 3.98 21.95
N ILE A 88 -26.30 4.28 22.45
CA ILE A 88 -27.48 3.41 22.32
C ILE A 88 -28.35 4.00 21.21
N LYS A 89 -28.46 3.28 20.09
CA LYS A 89 -29.38 3.63 18.99
C LYS A 89 -30.53 2.63 18.93
N ASN A 90 -31.73 3.13 18.71
CA ASN A 90 -32.91 2.31 18.49
C ASN A 90 -33.10 2.09 16.98
N ILE A 91 -33.13 0.82 16.57
CA ILE A 91 -33.21 0.40 15.16
C ILE A 91 -34.51 0.88 14.50
N ARG A 92 -35.56 1.17 15.28
CA ARG A 92 -36.85 1.63 14.75
C ARG A 92 -36.85 3.10 14.31
N ASP A 93 -35.90 3.89 14.80
CA ASP A 93 -35.86 5.34 14.57
C ASP A 93 -35.08 5.69 13.28
N GLU A 94 -34.41 4.72 12.64
CA GLU A 94 -33.69 4.89 11.36
C GLU A 94 -34.59 4.71 10.11
N LYS A 95 -35.90 4.48 10.26
CA LYS A 95 -36.82 4.21 9.13
C LYS A 95 -37.52 5.45 8.56
N ASP A 96 -37.35 6.63 9.16
CA ASP A 96 -38.11 7.83 8.83
C ASP A 96 -37.29 8.92 8.08
N GLU A 97 -36.14 8.57 7.48
CA GLU A 97 -35.42 9.39 6.48
C GLU A 97 -35.39 8.69 5.11
#